data_AF-A0A8T1PYL5-F1
#
_entry.id   AF-A0A8T1PYL5-F1
#
_cell.length_a   1.000
_cell.length_b   1.000
_cell.length_c   1.000
_cell.angle_alpha   90.00
_cell.angle_beta   90.00
_cell.angle_gamma   90.00
#
_symmetry.space_group_name_H-M   'P 1'
#
loop_
_entity.id
_entity.type
_entity.pdbx_description
1 polymer ?
#
loop_
_entity_poly.entity_id
_entity_poly.type
_entity_poly.pdbx_seq_one_letter_code
_entity_poly.pdbx_strand_id
1 'polypeptide(L)'
;MASVFSQYSLPLRPSISHWTASSYKTDPRNPNPVTNLLVLTRGRASEVPTSVSSGTKNNVLCCKNSEEQHQNQEPCVRVQERCGAKRREFVLQTTVSAFSFPAIISHALAESDVPENFRVFTDDVNKFKILIPQDWRIGAEEPNGFKSITAFYPEETSNSNVSVVITGLGADFTRMESLGKVDAFAETLVNGLDRSWQRPPGVAAKLIDCKATNGIYYIEYSLQNPGESQRHLFTAIGMASNGWYNRLYTVTGQFLEEETEKYSSTIEKAVGSFRFI
;
A
#
# COMPACT_ATOMS: atom_id res chain seq x y z
N MET A 1 63.67 35.27 -32.86
CA MET A 1 62.42 34.54 -33.17
C MET A 1 61.79 34.10 -31.85
N ALA A 2 60.53 34.51 -31.66
CA ALA A 2 59.42 34.00 -30.84
C ALA A 2 59.59 33.34 -29.43
N SER A 3 58.59 33.72 -28.61
CA SER A 3 57.90 33.05 -27.47
C SER A 3 58.32 33.51 -26.07
N VAL A 4 57.62 34.40 -25.36
CA VAL A 4 56.18 34.56 -25.00
C VAL A 4 55.66 33.49 -24.03
N PHE A 5 55.36 33.97 -22.81
CA PHE A 5 54.38 33.55 -21.80
C PHE A 5 53.63 32.22 -22.01
N SER A 6 53.49 31.44 -20.94
CA SER A 6 52.14 31.16 -20.39
C SER A 6 52.19 30.51 -19.00
N GLN A 7 51.47 31.13 -18.07
CA GLN A 7 50.96 30.52 -16.84
C GLN A 7 49.83 29.55 -17.22
N TYR A 8 49.81 28.35 -16.65
CA TYR A 8 48.62 27.48 -16.69
C TYR A 8 48.27 27.00 -15.28
N SER A 9 47.39 27.78 -14.68
CA SER A 9 46.12 27.40 -14.06
C SER A 9 45.91 25.96 -13.62
N LEU A 10 45.63 25.82 -12.32
CA LEU A 10 44.96 24.69 -11.69
C LEU A 10 43.58 24.43 -12.34
N PRO A 11 43.17 23.17 -12.56
CA PRO A 11 41.77 22.87 -12.82
C PRO A 11 40.96 22.93 -11.51
N LEU A 12 39.87 23.71 -11.61
CA LEU A 12 38.83 23.91 -10.62
C LEU A 12 38.19 22.59 -10.18
N ARG A 13 37.99 22.48 -8.86
CA ARG A 13 37.07 21.52 -8.24
C ARG A 13 35.66 21.72 -8.83
N PRO A 14 34.95 20.66 -9.23
CA PRO A 14 33.56 20.78 -9.65
C PRO A 14 32.67 21.17 -8.46
N SER A 15 31.77 22.09 -8.79
CA SER A 15 30.74 22.71 -7.96
C SER A 15 29.79 21.68 -7.35
N ILE A 16 29.62 21.75 -6.03
CA ILE A 16 28.55 21.08 -5.28
C ILE A 16 27.26 21.88 -5.56
N SER A 17 26.38 21.36 -6.40
CA SER A 17 25.04 21.88 -6.59
C SER A 17 24.17 21.50 -5.39
N HIS A 18 23.93 22.50 -4.54
CA HIS A 18 22.97 22.45 -3.46
C HIS A 18 21.54 22.33 -4.02
N TRP A 19 20.79 21.33 -3.54
CA TRP A 19 19.34 21.28 -3.66
C TRP A 19 18.73 22.33 -2.74
N THR A 20 18.18 23.41 -3.30
CA THR A 20 17.37 24.37 -2.54
C THR A 20 15.97 23.81 -2.30
N ALA A 21 15.71 23.44 -1.05
CA ALA A 21 14.38 23.20 -0.52
C ALA A 21 13.58 24.52 -0.45
N SER A 22 12.46 24.58 -1.17
CA SER A 22 11.49 25.67 -1.04
C SER A 22 10.67 25.43 0.23
N SER A 23 11.04 26.15 1.30
CA SER A 23 10.29 26.19 2.56
C SER A 23 9.17 27.23 2.44
N TYR A 24 7.92 26.75 2.36
CA TYR A 24 6.75 27.58 2.62
C TYR A 24 6.63 27.78 4.13
N LYS A 25 7.03 28.97 4.57
CA LYS A 25 6.87 29.45 5.94
C LYS A 25 5.44 29.98 6.09
N THR A 26 4.62 29.29 6.88
CA THR A 26 3.34 29.81 7.38
C THR A 26 3.62 30.64 8.64
N ASP A 27 2.97 31.80 8.77
CA ASP A 27 2.64 32.37 10.07
C ASP A 27 1.33 33.18 9.98
N PRO A 28 0.55 33.28 11.07
CA PRO A 28 -0.89 33.43 11.05
C PRO A 28 -1.34 34.88 11.11
N ARG A 29 -2.53 35.18 10.59
CA ARG A 29 -3.34 36.33 11.04
C ARG A 29 -4.81 36.18 10.61
N ASN A 30 -5.63 35.83 11.59
CA ASN A 30 -7.07 36.12 11.63
C ASN A 30 -7.23 37.64 11.84
N PRO A 31 -8.15 38.32 11.13
CA PRO A 31 -9.35 38.77 11.82
C PRO A 31 -10.63 38.68 10.97
N ASN A 32 -11.71 38.19 11.58
CA ASN A 32 -13.08 38.51 11.19
C ASN A 32 -13.27 40.04 11.12
N PRO A 33 -14.15 40.51 10.23
CA PRO A 33 -15.30 41.24 10.76
C PRO A 33 -16.64 40.84 10.14
N VAL A 34 -17.63 40.80 11.01
CA VAL A 34 -19.08 40.76 10.78
C VAL A 34 -19.53 42.07 10.13
N THR A 35 -20.30 42.06 9.03
CA THR A 35 -21.42 43.02 8.79
C THR A 35 -22.32 42.64 7.60
N ASN A 36 -23.57 42.31 7.93
CA ASN A 36 -24.85 42.76 7.34
C ASN A 36 -25.10 42.87 5.81
N LEU A 37 -26.16 42.12 5.43
CA LEU A 37 -27.42 42.62 4.83
C LEU A 37 -27.39 43.19 3.40
N LEU A 38 -28.02 42.48 2.47
CA LEU A 38 -29.02 43.11 1.59
C LEU A 38 -30.04 42.11 1.04
N VAL A 39 -31.28 42.39 1.45
CA VAL A 39 -32.55 41.83 1.01
C VAL A 39 -32.84 42.31 -0.41
N LEU A 40 -33.29 41.40 -1.28
CA LEU A 40 -34.05 41.76 -2.48
C LEU A 40 -35.34 40.92 -2.53
N THR A 41 -36.45 41.60 -2.28
CA THR A 41 -37.84 41.13 -2.40
C THR A 41 -38.46 41.58 -3.73
N ARG A 42 -39.16 40.67 -4.42
CA ARG A 42 -40.39 40.89 -5.24
C ARG A 42 -40.71 39.55 -5.95
N GLY A 43 -41.93 38.99 -5.98
CA GLY A 43 -43.22 39.32 -5.39
C GLY A 43 -44.34 38.42 -5.99
N ARG A 44 -45.42 38.21 -5.22
CA ARG A 44 -46.82 37.78 -5.58
C ARG A 44 -47.02 36.36 -6.17
N ALA A 45 -48.05 35.56 -5.82
CA ALA A 45 -49.33 35.81 -5.12
C ALA A 45 -49.99 34.47 -4.61
N SER A 46 -50.86 34.60 -3.57
CA SER A 46 -52.14 33.87 -3.31
C SER A 46 -52.11 32.33 -3.09
N GLU A 47 -52.75 31.65 -2.13
CA GLU A 47 -53.94 31.87 -1.26
C GLU A 47 -53.84 31.06 0.07
N VAL A 48 -54.80 31.27 0.98
CA VAL A 48 -54.96 30.82 2.38
C VAL A 48 -56.35 30.10 2.48
N PRO A 49 -56.85 29.49 3.58
CA PRO A 49 -56.32 28.67 4.71
C PRO A 49 -57.05 27.29 4.84
N THR A 50 -56.67 26.45 5.81
CA THR A 50 -57.58 26.03 6.92
C THR A 50 -56.85 25.20 7.99
N SER A 51 -57.22 25.47 9.24
CA SER A 51 -56.76 24.85 10.47
C SER A 51 -57.50 23.55 10.79
N VAL A 52 -56.96 22.72 11.70
CA VAL A 52 -57.63 22.16 12.90
C VAL A 52 -56.76 21.06 13.54
N SER A 53 -56.21 21.42 14.71
CA SER A 53 -56.25 20.75 16.04
C SER A 53 -56.04 19.23 16.24
N SER A 54 -55.38 18.99 17.38
CA SER A 54 -55.26 17.79 18.23
C SER A 54 -54.14 16.82 17.82
N GLY A 55 -53.12 16.53 18.61
CA GLY A 55 -52.98 16.60 20.06
C GLY A 55 -53.05 15.18 20.63
N THR A 56 -51.92 14.47 20.69
CA THR A 56 -51.70 13.41 21.67
C THR A 56 -50.20 13.29 21.91
N LYS A 57 -49.79 13.73 23.10
CA LYS A 57 -48.50 13.42 23.72
C LYS A 57 -48.59 11.99 24.29
N ASN A 58 -47.53 11.21 24.19
CA ASN A 58 -47.17 10.26 25.25
C ASN A 58 -45.66 10.06 25.30
N ASN A 59 -45.19 9.99 26.54
CA ASN A 59 -43.86 10.35 27.01
C ASN A 59 -42.86 9.19 26.92
N VAL A 60 -41.61 9.54 26.60
CA VAL A 60 -40.42 8.76 26.91
C VAL A 60 -39.76 9.40 28.14
N LEU A 61 -39.60 8.66 29.25
CA LEU A 61 -38.49 8.90 30.21
C LEU A 61 -38.32 7.79 31.27
N CYS A 62 -37.10 7.22 31.25
CA CYS A 62 -36.19 6.74 32.30
C CYS A 62 -36.62 5.82 33.47
N CYS A 63 -35.96 4.65 33.46
CA CYS A 63 -35.08 4.05 34.48
C CYS A 63 -35.19 4.48 35.96
N LYS A 64 -35.26 3.48 36.85
CA LYS A 64 -34.52 3.47 38.13
C LYS A 64 -34.30 2.04 38.66
N ASN A 65 -33.11 1.86 39.24
CA ASN A 65 -32.56 0.67 39.87
C ASN A 65 -33.28 0.27 41.16
N SER A 66 -33.12 -0.99 41.57
CA SER A 66 -33.28 -1.43 42.95
C SER A 66 -32.21 -2.48 43.27
N GLU A 67 -31.42 -2.21 44.31
CA GLU A 67 -30.47 -3.11 44.95
C GLU A 67 -31.14 -3.87 46.12
N GLU A 68 -30.37 -4.78 46.74
CA GLU A 68 -30.54 -5.57 47.99
C GLU A 68 -30.90 -7.06 47.76
N GLN A 69 -29.92 -7.98 47.81
CA GLN A 69 -29.21 -8.63 48.95
C GLN A 69 -30.02 -9.73 49.68
N HIS A 70 -29.62 -11.00 49.56
CA HIS A 70 -28.94 -11.81 50.61
C HIS A 70 -29.07 -13.35 50.42
N GLN A 71 -27.93 -14.06 50.55
CA GLN A 71 -27.70 -15.38 51.22
C GLN A 71 -28.41 -16.65 50.68
N ASN A 72 -27.86 -17.86 50.62
CA ASN A 72 -26.66 -18.50 51.18
C ASN A 72 -26.52 -19.94 50.58
N GLN A 73 -25.36 -20.58 50.82
CA GLN A 73 -25.09 -22.05 50.81
C GLN A 73 -24.62 -22.76 49.52
N GLU A 74 -23.29 -22.96 49.44
CA GLU A 74 -22.62 -24.26 49.16
C GLU A 74 -22.24 -24.92 50.53
N PRO A 75 -21.64 -26.15 50.68
CA PRO A 75 -20.96 -27.04 49.70
C PRO A 75 -21.09 -28.59 49.89
N CYS A 76 -20.44 -29.34 48.97
CA CYS A 76 -19.58 -30.54 49.21
C CYS A 76 -20.06 -32.02 48.99
N VAL A 77 -19.53 -32.64 47.92
CA VAL A 77 -18.82 -33.97 47.78
C VAL A 77 -19.45 -35.32 48.20
N ARG A 78 -19.54 -36.27 47.22
CA ARG A 78 -18.94 -37.65 47.15
C ARG A 78 -19.51 -38.40 45.92
N VAL A 79 -18.72 -38.77 44.90
CA VAL A 79 -17.95 -40.02 44.69
C VAL A 79 -18.77 -41.31 44.88
N GLN A 80 -18.98 -42.10 43.81
CA GLN A 80 -18.38 -43.45 43.61
C GLN A 80 -18.82 -44.14 42.30
N GLU A 81 -17.83 -44.68 41.56
CA GLU A 81 -17.72 -45.88 40.70
C GLU A 81 -18.97 -46.50 40.04
N ARG A 82 -18.96 -47.12 38.85
CA ARG A 82 -18.02 -48.01 38.12
C ARG A 82 -18.69 -48.18 36.72
N CYS A 83 -18.06 -48.42 35.59
CA CYS A 83 -17.46 -49.69 35.19
C CYS A 83 -17.22 -49.58 33.67
N GLY A 84 -16.09 -50.04 33.13
CA GLY A 84 -15.94 -50.19 31.68
C GLY A 84 -14.54 -50.01 31.13
N ALA A 85 -13.57 -50.79 31.63
CA ALA A 85 -12.31 -50.96 30.92
C ALA A 85 -12.58 -51.70 29.59
N LYS A 86 -12.27 -51.06 28.46
CA LYS A 86 -12.00 -51.77 27.19
C LYS A 86 -10.70 -51.26 26.61
N ARG A 87 -9.65 -52.05 26.87
CA ARG A 87 -8.35 -52.00 26.21
C ARG A 87 -8.56 -52.26 24.71
N ARG A 88 -8.14 -51.34 23.85
CA ARG A 88 -7.90 -51.66 22.43
C ARG A 88 -6.41 -51.93 22.30
N GLU A 89 -6.07 -53.20 22.14
CA GLU A 89 -4.73 -53.64 21.75
C GLU A 89 -4.47 -53.24 20.30
N PHE A 90 -3.35 -52.56 20.08
CA PHE A 90 -2.86 -52.19 18.77
C PHE A 90 -1.87 -53.28 18.34
N VAL A 91 -2.28 -54.18 17.44
CA VAL A 91 -1.38 -55.19 16.87
C VAL A 91 -0.74 -54.59 15.62
N LEU A 92 0.48 -54.07 15.79
CA LEU A 92 1.39 -53.71 14.71
C LEU A 92 2.08 -55.00 14.24
N GLN A 93 1.55 -55.66 13.21
CA GLN A 93 2.29 -56.69 12.48
C GLN A 93 3.06 -56.01 11.34
N THR A 94 4.34 -55.74 11.60
CA THR A 94 5.29 -55.27 10.60
C THR A 94 5.96 -56.48 9.94
N THR A 95 5.52 -56.86 8.74
CA THR A 95 6.26 -57.76 7.86
C THR A 95 7.16 -56.92 6.96
N VAL A 96 8.48 -57.00 7.19
CA VAL A 96 9.50 -56.37 6.34
C VAL A 96 9.73 -57.29 5.14
N SER A 97 9.09 -56.97 4.01
CA SER A 97 9.47 -57.52 2.71
C SER A 97 10.61 -56.67 2.13
N ALA A 98 11.79 -57.28 2.00
CA ALA A 98 12.95 -56.66 1.38
C ALA A 98 12.74 -56.56 -0.14
N PHE A 99 12.40 -55.36 -0.61
CA PHE A 99 12.51 -55.00 -2.02
C PHE A 99 13.79 -54.18 -2.20
N SER A 100 14.80 -54.79 -2.83
CA SER A 100 15.99 -54.10 -3.31
C SER A 100 15.61 -53.29 -4.55
N PHE A 101 15.48 -51.97 -4.41
CA PHE A 101 15.42 -51.07 -5.55
C PHE A 101 16.85 -50.67 -5.92
N PRO A 102 17.24 -50.68 -7.22
CA PRO A 102 18.49 -50.06 -7.63
C PRO A 102 18.44 -48.58 -7.25
N ALA A 103 19.51 -48.09 -6.64
CA ALA A 103 19.67 -46.69 -6.30
C ALA A 103 19.60 -45.87 -7.59
N ILE A 104 18.42 -45.30 -7.88
CA ILE A 104 18.32 -44.18 -8.80
C ILE A 104 18.98 -43.04 -8.04
N ILE A 105 20.16 -42.65 -8.50
CA ILE A 105 20.80 -41.39 -8.12
C ILE A 105 19.83 -40.31 -8.54
N SER A 106 18.99 -39.85 -7.61
CA SER A 106 18.31 -38.58 -7.75
C SER A 106 19.41 -37.53 -7.76
N HIS A 107 19.85 -37.13 -8.96
CA HIS A 107 20.39 -35.80 -9.16
C HIS A 107 19.26 -34.84 -8.79
N ALA A 108 19.22 -34.43 -7.52
CA ALA A 108 18.46 -33.29 -7.07
C ALA A 108 19.13 -32.06 -7.69
N LEU A 109 18.86 -31.83 -8.97
CA LEU A 109 19.03 -30.52 -9.57
C LEU A 109 17.90 -29.68 -8.98
N ALA A 110 18.24 -28.98 -7.89
CA ALA A 110 17.39 -27.94 -7.35
C ALA A 110 17.31 -26.84 -8.41
N GLU A 111 16.37 -27.00 -9.33
CA GLU A 111 15.92 -25.95 -10.23
C GLU A 111 15.41 -24.84 -9.32
N SER A 112 16.21 -23.77 -9.19
CA SER A 112 15.75 -22.59 -8.49
C SER A 112 14.57 -22.05 -9.29
N ASP A 113 13.37 -21.99 -8.70
CA ASP A 113 12.15 -21.33 -9.22
C ASP A 113 12.33 -19.83 -9.52
N VAL A 114 13.57 -19.32 -9.47
CA VAL A 114 13.95 -17.96 -9.81
C VAL A 114 14.34 -17.95 -11.29
N PRO A 115 13.63 -17.19 -12.14
CA PRO A 115 13.99 -17.07 -13.55
C PRO A 115 15.44 -16.58 -13.71
N GLU A 116 16.14 -17.10 -14.72
CA GLU A 116 17.60 -16.96 -14.91
C GLU A 116 18.13 -15.51 -14.82
N ASN A 117 17.32 -14.51 -15.21
CA ASN A 117 17.69 -13.08 -15.22
C ASN A 117 17.24 -12.28 -13.99
N PHE A 118 16.64 -12.94 -13.00
CA PHE A 118 16.14 -12.28 -11.79
C PHE A 118 16.94 -12.74 -10.57
N ARG A 119 17.01 -11.86 -9.56
CA ARG A 119 17.46 -12.17 -8.21
C ARG A 119 16.34 -11.89 -7.24
N VAL A 120 16.28 -12.64 -6.15
CA VAL A 120 15.34 -12.38 -5.05
C VAL A 120 15.94 -11.30 -4.15
N PHE A 121 15.30 -10.14 -4.09
CA PHE A 121 15.56 -9.15 -3.06
C PHE A 121 14.67 -9.45 -1.85
N THR A 122 15.27 -9.57 -0.67
CA THR A 122 14.57 -9.81 0.59
C THR A 122 14.93 -8.71 1.56
N ASP A 123 13.91 -8.08 2.14
CA ASP A 123 14.07 -7.11 3.23
C ASP A 123 13.51 -7.73 4.50
N ASP A 124 14.41 -8.22 5.36
CA ASP A 124 14.05 -8.86 6.63
C ASP A 124 13.54 -7.87 7.67
N VAL A 125 13.84 -6.58 7.53
CA VAL A 125 13.38 -5.53 8.46
C VAL A 125 11.94 -5.17 8.14
N ASN A 126 11.63 -5.02 6.85
CA ASN A 126 10.31 -4.66 6.36
C ASN A 126 9.47 -5.87 5.92
N LYS A 127 9.96 -7.10 6.11
CA LYS A 127 9.24 -8.37 5.92
C LYS A 127 8.60 -8.53 4.53
N PHE A 128 9.35 -8.21 3.49
CA PHE A 128 8.90 -8.44 2.11
C PHE A 128 10.02 -9.03 1.24
N LYS A 129 9.60 -9.68 0.15
CA LYS A 129 10.50 -10.14 -0.90
C LYS A 129 9.92 -9.83 -2.28
N ILE A 130 10.81 -9.57 -3.23
CA ILE A 130 10.49 -9.21 -4.62
C ILE A 130 11.58 -9.71 -5.56
N LEU A 131 11.21 -10.13 -6.76
CA LEU A 131 12.15 -10.43 -7.83
C LEU A 131 12.58 -9.14 -8.52
N ILE A 132 13.88 -8.93 -8.63
CA ILE A 132 14.48 -7.76 -9.30
C ILE A 132 15.44 -8.29 -10.38
N PRO A 133 15.54 -7.63 -11.54
CA PRO A 133 16.54 -8.01 -12.54
C PRO A 133 17.97 -7.95 -11.99
N GLN A 134 18.81 -8.91 -12.38
CA GLN A 134 20.16 -9.08 -11.81
C GLN A 134 21.11 -7.92 -12.11
N ASP A 135 20.89 -7.22 -13.20
CA ASP A 135 21.66 -6.09 -13.72
C ASP A 135 21.23 -4.73 -13.12
N TRP A 136 20.15 -4.70 -12.34
CA TRP A 136 19.64 -3.45 -11.77
C TRP A 136 20.38 -3.06 -10.50
N ARG A 137 20.64 -1.76 -10.34
CA ARG A 137 21.22 -1.15 -9.15
C ARG A 137 20.15 -0.93 -8.08
N ILE A 138 20.57 -0.82 -6.82
CA ILE A 138 19.69 -0.59 -5.67
C ILE A 138 20.07 0.75 -5.05
N GLY A 139 19.09 1.64 -4.91
CA GLY A 139 19.20 2.85 -4.11
C GLY A 139 18.20 2.79 -2.96
N ALA A 140 18.68 2.85 -1.72
CA ALA A 140 17.82 2.94 -0.54
C ALA A 140 17.98 4.32 0.10
N GLU A 141 16.86 4.96 0.45
CA GLU A 141 16.85 6.17 1.26
C GLU A 141 16.91 5.78 2.75
N GLU A 142 17.58 6.60 3.57
CA GLU A 142 17.62 6.38 5.01
C GLU A 142 16.19 6.44 5.58
N PRO A 143 15.75 5.40 6.32
CA PRO A 143 14.36 5.32 6.75
C PRO A 143 14.06 6.41 7.78
N ASN A 144 13.16 7.32 7.44
CA ASN A 144 12.62 8.28 8.38
C ASN A 144 11.44 7.64 9.11
N GLY A 145 11.69 6.85 10.16
CA GLY A 145 10.74 6.31 11.17
C GLY A 145 9.42 5.68 10.67
N PHE A 146 8.60 6.47 10.00
CA PHE A 146 7.32 6.15 9.36
C PHE A 146 7.41 5.94 7.84
N LYS A 147 8.53 6.27 7.19
CA LYS A 147 8.72 6.15 5.74
C LYS A 147 10.04 5.46 5.42
N SER A 148 9.99 4.47 4.53
CA SER A 148 11.18 3.83 3.92
C SER A 148 11.01 3.79 2.41
N ILE A 149 12.08 4.02 1.66
CA ILE A 149 12.08 3.96 0.19
C ILE A 149 13.26 3.12 -0.28
N THR A 150 12.97 2.17 -1.16
CA THR A 150 13.98 1.41 -1.90
C THR A 150 13.64 1.45 -3.38
N ALA A 151 14.58 1.88 -4.21
CA ALA A 151 14.44 1.98 -5.65
C ALA A 151 15.43 1.04 -6.35
N PHE A 152 14.97 0.44 -7.43
CA PHE A 152 15.70 -0.44 -8.31
C PHE A 152 15.66 0.15 -9.71
N TYR A 153 16.81 0.32 -10.34
CA TYR A 153 16.91 0.96 -11.66
C TYR A 153 18.02 0.30 -12.48
N PRO A 154 17.89 0.23 -13.81
CA PRO A 154 18.94 -0.33 -14.66
C PRO A 154 20.20 0.53 -14.60
N GLU A 155 21.35 -0.06 -14.92
CA GLU A 155 22.63 0.64 -14.98
C GLU A 155 22.67 1.71 -16.08
N GLU A 156 21.94 1.48 -17.17
CA GLU A 156 21.77 2.43 -18.26
C GLU A 156 20.88 3.61 -17.83
N THR A 157 21.18 4.80 -18.34
CA THR A 157 20.33 5.99 -18.11
C THR A 157 18.97 5.79 -18.79
N SER A 158 17.99 5.34 -18.02
CA SER A 158 16.61 5.16 -18.47
C SER A 158 15.64 5.82 -17.50
N ASN A 159 14.41 6.03 -17.95
CA ASN A 159 13.33 6.51 -17.09
C ASN A 159 12.57 5.36 -16.40
N SER A 160 13.05 4.13 -16.61
CA SER A 160 12.46 2.91 -16.10
C SER A 160 13.02 2.54 -14.74
N ASN A 161 12.15 2.21 -13.78
CA ASN A 161 12.55 1.77 -12.45
C ASN A 161 11.42 1.01 -11.74
N VAL A 162 11.77 0.36 -10.64
CA VAL A 162 10.83 -0.25 -9.69
C VAL A 162 11.16 0.35 -8.33
N SER A 163 10.18 0.91 -7.65
CA SER A 163 10.35 1.48 -6.32
C SER A 163 9.39 0.85 -5.33
N VAL A 164 9.85 0.67 -4.10
CA VAL A 164 9.08 0.19 -2.95
C VAL A 164 9.06 1.33 -1.94
N VAL A 165 7.87 1.88 -1.70
CA VAL A 165 7.62 2.91 -0.71
C VAL A 165 6.80 2.30 0.41
N ILE A 166 7.30 2.41 1.63
CA ILE A 166 6.64 1.90 2.83
C ILE A 166 6.25 3.09 3.68
N THR A 167 4.98 3.20 4.04
CA THR A 167 4.47 4.27 4.91
C THR A 167 3.71 3.69 6.10
N GLY A 168 3.81 4.34 7.26
CA GLY A 168 2.97 4.02 8.42
C GLY A 168 1.49 4.33 8.14
N LEU A 169 0.62 3.44 8.60
CA LEU A 169 -0.83 3.57 8.55
C LEU A 169 -1.42 3.72 9.94
N GLY A 170 -2.52 4.47 10.02
CA GLY A 170 -3.32 4.58 11.23
C GLY A 170 -3.97 3.24 11.64
N ALA A 171 -4.31 3.10 12.91
CA ALA A 171 -4.87 1.88 13.48
C ALA A 171 -6.18 1.41 12.81
N ASP A 172 -6.92 2.33 12.20
CA ASP A 172 -8.20 2.05 11.52
C ASP A 172 -8.01 1.27 10.21
N PHE A 173 -6.81 1.33 9.61
CA PHE A 173 -6.48 0.65 8.35
C PHE A 173 -5.77 -0.67 8.64
N THR A 174 -6.56 -1.73 8.83
CA THR A 174 -6.06 -3.06 9.20
C THR A 174 -5.93 -4.02 8.01
N ARG A 175 -6.67 -3.77 6.93
CA ARG A 175 -6.63 -4.57 5.70
C ARG A 175 -6.79 -3.67 4.48
N MET A 176 -6.43 -4.17 3.30
CA MET A 176 -6.62 -3.41 2.05
C MET A 176 -8.09 -3.03 1.83
N GLU A 177 -9.04 -3.88 2.24
CA GLU A 177 -10.47 -3.62 2.11
C GLU A 177 -10.94 -2.42 2.96
N SER A 178 -10.15 -1.99 3.96
CA SER A 178 -10.41 -0.74 4.70
C SER A 178 -10.30 0.50 3.79
N LEU A 179 -9.60 0.41 2.66
CA LEU A 179 -9.52 1.47 1.64
C LEU A 179 -10.65 1.40 0.60
N GLY A 180 -11.56 0.43 0.72
CA GLY A 180 -12.61 0.16 -0.25
C GLY A 180 -12.26 -0.99 -1.20
N LYS A 181 -13.12 -1.23 -2.19
CA LYS A 181 -12.87 -2.23 -3.24
C LYS A 181 -11.81 -1.74 -4.21
N VAL A 182 -11.08 -2.66 -4.84
CA VAL A 182 -9.99 -2.33 -5.78
C VAL A 182 -10.43 -1.40 -6.91
N ASP A 183 -11.61 -1.60 -7.51
CA ASP A 183 -12.10 -0.77 -8.61
C ASP A 183 -12.30 0.69 -8.16
N ALA A 184 -13.06 0.88 -7.07
CA ALA A 184 -13.32 2.21 -6.52
C ALA A 184 -12.05 2.90 -6.02
N PHE A 185 -11.14 2.13 -5.41
CA PHE A 185 -9.85 2.63 -4.95
C PHE A 185 -8.97 3.07 -6.12
N ALA A 186 -8.87 2.25 -7.18
CA ALA A 186 -8.06 2.54 -8.37
C ALA A 186 -8.61 3.74 -9.15
N GLU A 187 -9.92 3.82 -9.34
CA GLU A 187 -10.56 4.99 -9.94
C GLU A 187 -10.28 6.26 -9.12
N THR A 188 -10.44 6.20 -7.79
CA THR A 188 -10.17 7.35 -6.91
C THR A 188 -8.70 7.77 -6.98
N LEU A 189 -7.78 6.80 -6.99
CA LEU A 189 -6.34 7.05 -7.12
C LEU A 189 -6.03 7.77 -8.43
N VAL A 190 -6.46 7.22 -9.56
CA VAL A 190 -6.12 7.75 -10.89
C VAL A 190 -6.83 9.09 -11.16
N ASN A 191 -8.11 9.22 -10.81
CA ASN A 191 -8.83 10.50 -10.90
C ASN A 191 -8.19 11.56 -9.99
N GLY A 192 -7.65 11.13 -8.84
CA GLY A 192 -6.86 11.96 -7.95
C GLY A 192 -5.57 12.48 -8.58
N LEU A 193 -4.99 11.77 -9.55
CA LEU A 193 -3.79 12.16 -10.29
C LEU A 193 -4.11 13.00 -11.53
N ASP A 194 -5.29 12.82 -12.16
CA ASP A 194 -5.65 13.53 -13.38
C ASP A 194 -5.91 15.03 -13.15
N ARG A 195 -5.17 15.86 -13.86
CA ARG A 195 -5.23 17.32 -13.88
C ARG A 195 -5.31 17.87 -15.31
N SER A 196 -5.62 17.02 -16.29
CA SER A 196 -5.74 17.38 -17.70
C SER A 196 -6.79 18.47 -17.97
N TRP A 197 -7.80 18.58 -17.10
CA TRP A 197 -8.87 19.58 -17.17
C TRP A 197 -8.43 21.02 -16.81
N GLN A 198 -7.27 21.19 -16.18
CA GLN A 198 -6.77 22.51 -15.77
C GLN A 198 -6.35 23.38 -16.96
N ARG A 199 -6.26 24.70 -16.76
CA ARG A 199 -5.72 25.64 -17.75
C ARG A 199 -4.58 26.46 -17.13
N PRO A 200 -3.31 26.29 -17.59
CA PRO A 200 -2.86 25.38 -18.65
C PRO A 200 -3.07 23.90 -18.29
N PRO A 201 -3.15 22.99 -19.29
CA PRO A 201 -3.34 21.55 -19.05
C PRO A 201 -2.30 20.99 -18.09
N GLY A 202 -2.75 20.22 -17.10
CA GLY A 202 -1.88 19.49 -16.18
C GLY A 202 -1.60 18.07 -16.65
N VAL A 203 -1.17 17.22 -15.70
CA VAL A 203 -0.90 15.79 -15.93
C VAL A 203 -2.18 15.08 -16.36
N ALA A 204 -2.14 14.31 -17.45
CA ALA A 204 -3.20 13.39 -17.83
C ALA A 204 -2.94 12.02 -17.21
N ALA A 205 -3.95 11.45 -16.54
CA ALA A 205 -3.87 10.12 -15.96
C ALA A 205 -5.00 9.24 -16.48
N LYS A 206 -4.72 7.95 -16.74
CA LYS A 206 -5.72 7.01 -17.24
C LYS A 206 -5.53 5.63 -16.61
N LEU A 207 -6.62 5.07 -16.08
CA LEU A 207 -6.65 3.72 -15.54
C LEU A 207 -6.70 2.72 -16.69
N ILE A 208 -5.86 1.70 -16.66
CA ILE A 208 -5.75 0.65 -17.68
C ILE A 208 -6.38 -0.64 -17.16
N ASP A 209 -5.89 -1.14 -16.03
CA ASP A 209 -6.39 -2.36 -15.39
C ASP A 209 -6.32 -2.25 -13.86
N CYS A 210 -7.16 -3.00 -13.17
CA CYS A 210 -7.07 -3.16 -11.72
C CYS A 210 -7.56 -4.53 -11.28
N LYS A 211 -6.83 -5.15 -10.35
CA LYS A 211 -7.18 -6.45 -9.78
C LYS A 211 -6.72 -6.58 -8.34
N ALA A 212 -7.48 -7.32 -7.54
CA ALA A 212 -7.09 -7.67 -6.18
C ALA A 212 -6.76 -9.16 -6.09
N THR A 213 -5.66 -9.52 -5.45
CA THR A 213 -5.29 -10.91 -5.21
C THR A 213 -4.49 -11.01 -3.91
N ASN A 214 -4.84 -11.96 -3.04
CA ASN A 214 -4.14 -12.22 -1.77
C ASN A 214 -3.93 -10.97 -0.88
N GLY A 215 -4.90 -10.06 -0.83
CA GLY A 215 -4.80 -8.84 -0.03
C GLY A 215 -3.82 -7.79 -0.59
N ILE A 216 -3.49 -7.87 -1.88
CA ILE A 216 -2.70 -6.89 -2.63
C ILE A 216 -3.56 -6.37 -3.79
N TYR A 217 -3.55 -5.06 -3.99
CA TYR A 217 -4.18 -4.40 -5.14
C TYR A 217 -3.12 -4.12 -6.19
N TYR A 218 -3.32 -4.67 -7.38
CA TYR A 218 -2.53 -4.39 -8.56
C TYR A 218 -3.31 -3.40 -9.42
N ILE A 219 -2.67 -2.29 -9.77
CA ILE A 219 -3.27 -1.19 -10.52
C ILE A 219 -2.29 -0.81 -11.61
N GLU A 220 -2.78 -0.85 -12.85
CA GLU A 220 -2.06 -0.43 -14.03
C GLU A 220 -2.67 0.86 -14.55
N TYR A 221 -1.85 1.89 -14.75
CA TYR A 221 -2.30 3.18 -15.22
C TYR A 221 -1.20 3.92 -15.96
N SER A 222 -1.59 4.82 -16.86
CA SER A 222 -0.67 5.69 -17.58
C SER A 222 -0.69 7.12 -17.03
N LEU A 223 0.45 7.78 -17.02
CA LEU A 223 0.61 9.20 -16.74
C LEU A 223 1.30 9.91 -17.90
N GLN A 224 0.78 11.07 -18.31
CA GLN A 224 1.39 11.91 -19.32
C GLN A 224 1.46 13.36 -18.84
N ASN A 225 2.68 13.87 -18.66
CA ASN A 225 2.89 15.28 -18.40
C ASN A 225 2.78 16.06 -19.72
N PRO A 226 2.29 17.31 -19.70
CA PRO A 226 2.25 18.16 -20.89
C PRO A 226 3.65 18.32 -21.50
N GLY A 227 3.82 17.89 -22.74
CA GLY A 227 5.11 17.96 -23.46
C GLY A 227 6.08 16.83 -23.18
N GLU A 228 5.71 15.83 -22.37
CA GLU A 228 6.50 14.61 -22.16
C GLU A 228 5.82 13.38 -22.78
N SER A 229 6.62 12.34 -22.99
CA SER A 229 6.15 11.01 -23.35
C SER A 229 5.30 10.39 -22.23
N GLN A 230 4.34 9.56 -22.62
CA GLN A 230 3.51 8.82 -21.68
C GLN A 230 4.36 7.79 -20.90
N ARG A 231 4.13 7.72 -19.60
CA ARG A 231 4.66 6.70 -18.70
C ARG A 231 3.58 5.67 -18.40
N HIS A 232 3.94 4.41 -18.39
CA HIS A 232 3.14 3.32 -17.87
C HIS A 232 3.61 2.97 -16.47
N LEU A 233 2.66 2.78 -15.56
CA LEU A 233 2.91 2.45 -14.17
C LEU A 233 2.16 1.17 -13.82
N PHE A 234 2.90 0.19 -13.33
CA PHE A 234 2.37 -1.03 -12.76
C PHE A 234 2.60 -0.98 -11.25
N THR A 235 1.53 -0.86 -10.48
CA THR A 235 1.60 -0.63 -9.03
C THR A 235 0.98 -1.79 -8.27
N ALA A 236 1.70 -2.36 -7.30
CA ALA A 236 1.18 -3.30 -6.31
C ALA A 236 1.11 -2.62 -4.94
N ILE A 237 -0.05 -2.63 -4.31
CA ILE A 237 -0.31 -1.99 -3.02
C ILE A 237 -0.80 -3.04 -2.03
N GLY A 238 -0.10 -3.17 -0.91
CA GLY A 238 -0.46 -4.11 0.13
C GLY A 238 -0.33 -3.51 1.53
N MET A 239 -0.97 -4.16 2.50
CA MET A 239 -0.83 -3.81 3.90
C MET A 239 -0.26 -4.97 4.69
N ALA A 240 0.68 -4.66 5.59
CA ALA A 240 1.16 -5.60 6.59
C ALA A 240 1.45 -4.89 7.91
N SER A 241 1.35 -5.63 9.02
CA SER A 241 1.70 -5.13 10.35
C SER A 241 3.13 -5.53 10.69
N ASN A 242 3.88 -4.61 11.31
CA ASN A 242 5.19 -4.94 11.89
C ASN A 242 5.09 -5.33 13.38
N GLY A 243 3.87 -5.47 13.92
CA GLY A 243 3.61 -5.73 15.34
C GLY A 243 3.37 -4.48 16.20
N TRP A 244 3.76 -3.29 15.74
CA TRP A 244 3.53 -2.01 16.43
C TRP A 244 2.51 -1.13 15.73
N TYR A 245 2.58 -1.04 14.40
CA TYR A 245 1.66 -0.29 13.57
C TYR A 245 1.52 -0.96 12.20
N ASN A 246 0.42 -0.66 11.51
CA ASN A 246 0.20 -1.14 10.16
C ASN A 246 1.02 -0.29 9.19
N ARG A 247 1.46 -0.91 8.09
CA ARG A 247 2.23 -0.25 7.05
C ARG A 247 1.58 -0.49 5.71
N LEU A 248 1.55 0.56 4.89
CA LEU A 248 1.22 0.49 3.48
C LEU A 248 2.50 0.28 2.70
N TYR A 249 2.50 -0.71 1.82
CA TYR A 249 3.57 -1.00 0.90
C TYR A 249 3.06 -0.65 -0.48
N THR A 250 3.70 0.31 -1.13
CA THR A 250 3.42 0.70 -2.50
C THR A 250 4.62 0.36 -3.34
N VAL A 251 4.49 -0.65 -4.18
CA VAL A 251 5.50 -1.05 -5.16
C VAL A 251 5.08 -0.51 -6.51
N THR A 252 5.86 0.39 -7.08
CA THR A 252 5.56 1.00 -8.38
C THR A 252 6.70 0.71 -9.34
N GLY A 253 6.39 -0.06 -10.38
CA GLY A 253 7.19 -0.16 -11.58
C GLY A 253 6.76 0.89 -12.59
N GLN A 254 7.70 1.62 -13.18
CA GLN A 254 7.42 2.61 -14.21
C GLN A 254 8.35 2.44 -15.41
N PHE A 255 7.85 2.74 -16.61
CA PHE A 255 8.61 2.81 -17.85
C PHE A 255 7.95 3.80 -18.82
N LEU A 256 8.69 4.26 -19.81
CA LEU A 256 8.15 5.08 -20.89
C LEU A 256 7.48 4.22 -21.96
N GLU A 257 6.48 4.77 -22.64
CA GLU A 257 5.83 4.13 -23.80
C GLU A 257 6.88 3.62 -24.83
N GLU A 258 7.92 4.41 -25.07
CA GLU A 258 9.02 4.08 -26.00
C GLU A 258 9.87 2.89 -25.53
N GLU A 259 9.90 2.62 -24.23
CA GLU A 259 10.68 1.54 -23.62
C GLU A 259 9.83 0.31 -23.28
N THR A 260 8.55 0.28 -23.69
CA THR A 260 7.60 -0.80 -23.39
C THR A 260 8.15 -2.16 -23.83
N GLU A 261 8.66 -2.28 -25.06
CA GLU A 261 9.19 -3.55 -25.58
C GLU A 261 10.37 -4.09 -24.76
N LYS A 262 11.14 -3.20 -24.13
CA LYS A 262 12.33 -3.56 -23.35
C LYS A 262 11.98 -3.90 -21.90
N TYR A 263 11.12 -3.12 -21.26
CA TYR A 263 10.94 -3.17 -19.81
C TYR A 263 9.56 -3.60 -19.32
N SER A 264 8.48 -3.56 -20.12
CA SER A 264 7.12 -3.89 -19.64
C SER A 264 7.08 -5.27 -18.98
N SER A 265 7.45 -6.33 -19.70
CA SER A 265 7.39 -7.69 -19.17
C SER A 265 8.29 -7.90 -17.94
N THR A 266 9.46 -7.27 -17.93
CA THR A 266 10.43 -7.36 -16.84
C THR A 266 9.90 -6.68 -15.57
N ILE A 267 9.33 -5.49 -15.73
CA ILE A 267 8.79 -4.68 -14.63
C ILE A 267 7.49 -5.30 -14.10
N GLU A 268 6.57 -5.72 -14.97
CA GLU A 268 5.34 -6.41 -14.58
C GLU A 268 5.65 -7.66 -13.77
N LYS A 269 6.65 -8.44 -14.20
CA LYS A 269 7.10 -9.63 -13.46
C LYS A 269 7.74 -9.26 -12.12
N ALA A 270 8.55 -8.21 -12.06
CA ALA A 270 9.15 -7.73 -10.82
C ALA A 270 8.06 -7.30 -9.82
N VAL A 271 7.16 -6.40 -10.22
CA VAL A 271 6.08 -5.90 -9.36
C VAL A 271 5.10 -7.02 -8.99
N GLY A 272 4.73 -7.88 -9.94
CA GLY A 272 3.84 -9.02 -9.73
C GLY A 272 4.39 -10.07 -8.76
N SER A 273 5.71 -10.17 -8.63
CA SER A 273 6.38 -11.09 -7.70
C SER A 273 6.41 -10.62 -6.24
N PHE A 274 6.01 -9.37 -5.99
CA PHE A 274 6.00 -8.80 -4.65
C PHE A 274 5.11 -9.60 -3.71
N ARG A 275 5.64 -9.93 -2.54
CA ARG A 275 4.94 -10.69 -1.50
C ARG A 275 5.53 -10.43 -0.12
N PHE A 276 4.67 -10.48 0.88
CA PHE A 276 5.07 -10.44 2.28
C PHE A 276 5.75 -11.75 2.71
N ILE A 277 6.54 -11.66 3.77
CA ILE A 277 7.24 -12.79 4.41
C ILE A 277 6.56 -13.13 5.73
#